data_AF-A0A7S0Y3E2-F1
#
_entry.id   AF-A0A7S0Y3E2-F1
#
_cell.length_a   1.000
_cell.length_b   1.000
_cell.length_c   1.000
_cell.angle_alpha   90.00
_cell.angle_beta   90.00
_cell.angle_gamma   90.00
#
_symmetry.space_group_name_H-M   'P 1'
#
loop_
_entity.id
_entity.type
_entity.pdbx_description
1 polymer ?
#
loop_
_entity_poly.entity_id
_entity_poly.type
_entity_poly.pdbx_seq_one_letter_code
_entity_poly.pdbx_strand_id
1 'polypeptide(L)'
;ARGAVGADGKEMSREDQRQRVILKEEIMGQVIPYSAFWASVIKQAEQVDFVEKPNVQMSRKQMLEFISQMYTEKLLADEVDDRVGITRQSLPEFLYDYHLEKLAEPQLAESALVHLVANVRVYDRVSPRIKMFSRFLNLGGQPYPLE
;
A
#
# COMPACT_ATOMS: atom_id res chain seq x y z
N ALA A 1 1.03 26.51 -5.42
CA ALA A 1 0.00 25.47 -5.59
C ALA A 1 -0.60 25.61 -6.98
N ARG A 2 -0.33 24.67 -7.89
CA ARG A 2 -0.98 24.59 -9.20
C ARG A 2 -1.62 23.21 -9.28
N GLY A 3 -2.94 23.16 -9.14
CA GLY A 3 -3.74 21.94 -9.31
C GLY A 3 -3.92 21.64 -10.80
N ALA A 4 -3.96 20.36 -11.15
CA ALA A 4 -4.25 19.90 -12.51
C ALA A 4 -5.75 20.14 -12.81
N VAL A 5 -6.00 20.73 -13.98
CA VAL A 5 -7.35 21.08 -14.47
C VAL A 5 -7.86 19.95 -15.36
N GLY A 6 -9.01 19.36 -15.01
CA GLY A 6 -9.71 18.39 -15.85
C GLY A 6 -10.47 19.05 -17.00
N ALA A 7 -10.81 18.27 -18.02
CA ALA A 7 -11.33 18.71 -19.33
C ALA A 7 -12.67 19.49 -19.32
N ASP A 8 -13.33 19.67 -18.16
CA ASP A 8 -14.59 20.40 -18.02
C ASP A 8 -14.54 21.59 -17.03
N GLY A 9 -13.34 22.03 -16.61
CA GLY A 9 -13.19 23.31 -15.89
C GLY A 9 -13.84 23.41 -14.50
N LYS A 10 -14.36 22.31 -13.93
CA LYS A 10 -14.72 22.24 -12.51
C LYS A 10 -13.54 21.76 -11.68
N GLU A 11 -13.20 22.51 -10.63
CA GLU A 11 -12.30 22.03 -9.58
C GLU A 11 -12.92 20.79 -8.94
N MET A 12 -12.23 19.66 -9.13
CA MET A 12 -12.66 18.36 -8.64
C MET A 12 -12.44 18.32 -7.12
N SER A 13 -13.48 18.02 -6.35
CA SER A 13 -13.36 17.94 -4.88
C SER A 13 -12.39 16.82 -4.50
N ARG A 14 -11.64 17.00 -3.39
CA ARG A 14 -10.81 15.92 -2.81
C ARG A 14 -11.65 14.68 -2.46
N GLU A 15 -12.95 14.85 -2.22
CA GLU A 15 -13.93 13.76 -2.07
C GLU A 15 -14.12 12.95 -3.36
N ASP A 16 -14.23 13.61 -4.52
CA ASP A 16 -14.39 12.93 -5.81
C ASP A 16 -13.10 12.21 -6.23
N GLN A 17 -11.94 12.75 -5.83
CA GLN A 17 -10.64 12.10 -6.02
C GLN A 17 -10.55 10.80 -5.21
N ARG A 18 -11.04 10.79 -3.96
CA ARG A 18 -11.02 9.59 -3.10
C ARG A 18 -12.10 8.57 -3.43
N GLN A 19 -13.30 9.01 -3.83
CA GLN A 19 -14.36 8.08 -4.27
C GLN A 19 -14.02 7.35 -5.57
N ARG A 20 -13.20 7.94 -6.45
CA ARG A 20 -12.62 7.21 -7.60
C ARG A 20 -11.64 6.12 -7.20
N VAL A 21 -10.94 6.29 -6.08
CA VAL A 21 -9.89 5.35 -5.65
C VAL A 21 -10.48 4.07 -5.04
N ILE A 22 -11.68 4.16 -4.43
CA ILE A 22 -12.35 2.98 -3.83
C ILE A 22 -13.15 2.18 -4.88
N LEU A 23 -13.43 2.75 -6.05
CA LEU A 23 -14.19 2.10 -7.11
C LEU A 23 -13.52 2.31 -8.47
N LYS A 24 -12.80 1.27 -8.90
CA LYS A 24 -12.31 0.97 -10.26
C LYS A 24 -10.86 1.34 -10.53
N GLU A 25 -9.95 0.39 -10.26
CA GLU A 25 -8.63 0.40 -10.88
C GLU A 25 -8.69 -0.29 -12.24
N GLU A 26 -8.49 0.50 -13.30
CA GLU A 26 -8.21 0.02 -14.63
C GLU A 26 -6.73 -0.38 -14.72
N ILE A 27 -6.44 -1.69 -14.72
CA ILE A 27 -5.20 -2.18 -15.31
C ILE A 27 -5.50 -2.38 -16.79
N MET A 28 -4.88 -1.57 -17.67
CA MET A 28 -5.07 -1.66 -19.13
C MET A 28 -6.53 -1.50 -19.60
N GLY A 29 -7.33 -0.69 -18.91
CA GLY A 29 -8.76 -0.49 -19.26
C GLY A 29 -9.71 -1.57 -18.74
N GLN A 30 -9.24 -2.48 -17.87
CA GLN A 30 -10.10 -3.47 -17.20
C GLN A 30 -10.14 -3.22 -15.69
N VAL A 31 -11.36 -3.05 -15.18
CA VAL A 31 -11.65 -2.95 -13.75
C VAL A 31 -11.39 -4.31 -13.10
N ILE A 32 -10.31 -4.43 -12.33
CA ILE A 32 -10.04 -5.63 -11.54
C ILE A 32 -10.44 -5.41 -10.06
N PRO A 33 -10.94 -6.44 -9.37
CA PRO A 33 -11.15 -6.36 -7.93
C PRO A 33 -9.83 -6.16 -7.18
N TYR A 34 -9.82 -5.33 -6.14
CA TYR A 34 -8.64 -5.09 -5.30
C TYR A 34 -8.01 -6.37 -4.75
N SER A 35 -8.83 -7.37 -4.39
CA SER A 35 -8.33 -8.67 -3.93
C SER A 35 -7.51 -9.43 -4.99
N ALA A 36 -7.87 -9.30 -6.27
CA ALA A 36 -7.13 -9.90 -7.37
C ALA A 36 -5.82 -9.16 -7.64
N PHE A 37 -5.86 -7.81 -7.57
CA PHE A 37 -4.67 -6.97 -7.60
C PHE A 37 -3.69 -7.36 -6.47
N TRP A 38 -4.17 -7.39 -5.22
CA TRP A 38 -3.34 -7.70 -4.07
C TRP A 38 -2.75 -9.12 -4.13
N ALA A 39 -3.52 -10.10 -4.61
CA ALA A 39 -3.01 -11.45 -4.85
C ALA A 39 -1.89 -11.48 -5.91
N SER A 40 -1.98 -10.64 -6.95
CA SER A 40 -0.92 -10.46 -7.94
C SER A 40 0.36 -9.89 -7.31
N VAL A 41 0.23 -8.83 -6.50
CA VAL A 41 1.35 -8.22 -5.76
C VAL A 41 2.05 -9.27 -4.89
N ILE A 42 1.29 -10.05 -4.13
CA ILE A 42 1.82 -11.12 -3.27
C ILE A 42 2.59 -12.16 -4.09
N LYS A 43 2.01 -12.62 -5.20
CA LYS A 43 2.63 -13.61 -6.08
C LYS A 43 3.92 -13.08 -6.73
N GLN A 44 3.93 -11.82 -7.16
CA GLN A 44 5.11 -11.19 -7.73
C GLN A 44 6.23 -11.02 -6.68
N ALA A 45 5.86 -10.68 -5.44
CA ALA A 45 6.82 -10.54 -4.35
C ALA A 45 7.57 -11.84 -4.02
N GLU A 46 6.97 -13.01 -4.29
CA GLU A 46 7.63 -14.32 -4.15
C GLU A 46 8.75 -14.55 -5.15
N GLN A 47 8.72 -13.84 -6.27
CA GLN A 47 9.69 -13.96 -7.36
C GLN A 47 10.81 -12.92 -7.26
N VAL A 48 10.79 -12.04 -6.25
CA VAL A 48 11.84 -11.04 -6.06
C VAL A 48 13.09 -11.72 -5.52
N ASP A 49 14.15 -11.74 -6.33
CA ASP A 49 15.48 -12.14 -5.92
C ASP A 49 16.33 -10.92 -5.55
N PHE A 50 16.72 -10.82 -4.27
CA PHE A 50 17.58 -9.76 -3.78
C PHE A 50 19.05 -9.91 -4.19
N VAL A 51 19.47 -11.08 -4.67
CA VAL A 51 20.80 -11.26 -5.28
C VAL A 51 20.85 -10.52 -6.62
N GLU A 52 19.81 -10.63 -7.43
CA GLU A 52 19.70 -9.92 -8.72
C GLU A 52 19.36 -8.43 -8.53
N LYS A 53 18.56 -8.10 -7.51
CA LYS A 53 18.13 -6.73 -7.21
C LYS A 53 18.52 -6.29 -5.79
N PRO A 54 19.82 -6.12 -5.50
CA PRO A 54 20.28 -5.77 -4.15
C PRO A 54 19.83 -4.36 -3.72
N ASN A 55 19.61 -3.46 -4.68
CA ASN A 55 19.19 -2.08 -4.44
C ASN A 55 17.76 -1.96 -3.90
N VAL A 56 16.92 -2.99 -4.03
CA VAL A 56 15.56 -2.98 -3.48
C VAL A 56 15.46 -3.66 -2.11
N GLN A 57 16.54 -4.30 -1.65
CA GLN A 57 16.58 -4.91 -0.32
C GLN A 57 16.83 -3.84 0.75
N MET A 58 15.88 -3.69 1.66
CA MET A 58 16.01 -2.82 2.82
C MET A 58 16.68 -3.60 3.95
N SER A 59 17.55 -2.93 4.71
CA SER A 59 17.99 -3.46 6.00
C SER A 59 16.82 -3.52 6.99
N ARG A 60 16.91 -4.38 8.02
CA ARG A 60 15.89 -4.46 9.09
C ARG A 60 15.62 -3.10 9.74
N LYS A 61 16.65 -2.27 9.92
CA LYS A 61 16.50 -0.93 10.52
C LYS A 61 15.65 -0.03 9.61
N GLN A 62 15.98 0.03 8.32
CA GLN A 62 15.21 0.81 7.34
C GLN A 62 13.76 0.31 7.24
N MET A 63 13.55 -1.00 7.32
CA MET A 63 12.21 -1.57 7.32
C MET A 63 11.39 -1.13 8.53
N LEU A 64 11.99 -1.10 9.73
CA LEU A 64 11.31 -0.62 10.93
C LEU A 64 11.02 0.88 10.89
N GLU A 65 11.93 1.68 10.36
CA GLU A 65 11.72 3.12 10.14
C GLU A 65 10.58 3.37 9.15
N PHE A 66 10.56 2.62 8.04
CA PHE A 66 9.46 2.67 7.07
C PHE A 66 8.12 2.29 7.71
N ILE A 67 8.05 1.17 8.44
CA ILE A 67 6.82 0.75 9.13
C ILE A 67 6.33 1.83 10.10
N SER A 68 7.25 2.43 10.87
CA SER A 68 6.90 3.50 11.80
C SER A 68 6.33 4.71 11.07
N GLN A 69 6.91 5.09 9.93
CA GLN A 69 6.39 6.16 9.10
C GLN A 69 5.00 5.82 8.57
N MET A 70 4.80 4.63 8.03
CA MET A 70 3.50 4.23 7.45
C MET A 70 2.39 4.21 8.49
N TYR A 71 2.66 3.79 9.73
CA TYR A 71 1.67 3.88 10.80
C TYR A 71 1.31 5.32 11.14
N THR A 72 2.28 6.24 11.20
CA THR A 72 2.00 7.66 11.43
C THR A 72 1.14 8.25 10.32
N GLU A 73 1.52 8.01 9.06
CA GLU A 73 0.75 8.52 7.90
C GLU A 73 -0.66 7.92 7.86
N LYS A 74 -0.80 6.62 8.18
CA LYS A 74 -2.10 5.96 8.25
C LYS A 74 -2.98 6.52 9.35
N LEU A 75 -2.44 6.80 10.54
CA LEU A 75 -3.19 7.41 11.63
C LEU A 75 -3.73 8.79 11.26
N LEU A 76 -2.92 9.60 10.56
CA LEU A 76 -3.35 10.91 10.07
C LEU A 76 -4.45 10.79 9.01
N ALA A 77 -4.33 9.83 8.11
CA ALA A 77 -5.36 9.56 7.11
C ALA A 77 -6.67 9.09 7.75
N ASP A 78 -6.61 8.16 8.70
CA ASP A 78 -7.76 7.65 9.44
C ASP A 78 -8.48 8.75 10.23
N GLU A 79 -7.74 9.68 10.85
CA GLU A 79 -8.33 10.82 11.56
C GLU A 79 -9.08 11.76 10.60
N VAL A 80 -8.59 11.92 9.36
CA VAL A 80 -9.31 12.67 8.33
C VAL A 80 -10.59 11.92 7.96
N ASP A 81 -10.51 10.62 7.68
CA ASP A 81 -11.64 9.79 7.28
C ASP A 81 -12.74 9.77 8.36
N ASP A 82 -12.36 9.66 9.64
CA ASP A 82 -13.28 9.73 10.79
C ASP A 82 -14.03 11.08 10.84
N ARG A 83 -13.31 12.19 10.60
CA ARG A 83 -13.90 13.55 10.65
C ARG A 83 -14.91 13.79 9.54
N VAL A 84 -14.69 13.20 8.36
CA VAL A 84 -15.59 13.32 7.21
C VAL A 84 -16.64 12.21 7.16
N GLY A 85 -16.60 11.25 8.10
CA GLY A 85 -17.55 10.15 8.17
C GLY A 85 -17.40 9.10 7.07
N ILE A 86 -16.19 8.93 6.53
CA ILE A 86 -15.88 7.93 5.51
C ILE A 86 -15.25 6.69 6.16
N THR A 87 -15.52 5.52 5.61
CA THR A 87 -14.91 4.27 6.06
C THR A 87 -13.40 4.29 5.85
N ARG A 88 -12.64 4.00 6.91
CA ARG A 88 -11.19 3.86 6.84
C ARG A 88 -10.79 2.76 5.86
N GLN A 89 -9.77 3.04 5.07
CA GLN A 89 -9.14 2.03 4.22
C GLN A 89 -8.36 1.00 5.04
N SER A 90 -8.23 -0.22 4.51
CA SER A 90 -7.24 -1.17 5.03
C SER A 90 -5.81 -0.68 4.79
N LEU A 91 -4.84 -1.24 5.51
CA LEU A 91 -3.43 -0.85 5.35
C LEU A 91 -2.88 -1.11 3.93
N PRO A 92 -3.18 -2.24 3.26
CA PRO A 92 -2.80 -2.47 1.87
C PRO A 92 -3.35 -1.42 0.90
N GLU A 93 -4.62 -1.05 1.02
CA GLU A 93 -5.27 -0.05 0.16
C GLU A 93 -4.60 1.31 0.36
N PHE A 94 -4.42 1.71 1.62
CA PHE A 94 -3.72 2.95 1.95
C PHE A 94 -2.29 3.01 1.39
N LEU A 95 -1.54 1.90 1.46
CA LEU A 95 -0.16 1.88 0.96
C LEU A 95 -0.09 2.00 -0.56
N TYR A 96 -1.06 1.43 -1.28
CA TYR A 96 -1.15 1.64 -2.72
C TYR A 96 -1.34 3.12 -3.04
N ASP A 97 -2.34 3.76 -2.42
CA ASP A 97 -2.64 5.17 -2.61
C ASP A 97 -1.46 6.07 -2.24
N TYR A 98 -0.81 5.76 -1.13
CA TYR A 98 0.38 6.46 -0.67
C TYR A 98 1.51 6.42 -1.70
N HIS A 99 1.76 5.25 -2.30
CA HIS A 99 2.77 5.11 -3.34
C HIS A 99 2.32 5.74 -4.66
N LEU A 100 1.04 5.65 -5.01
CA LEU A 100 0.48 6.26 -6.21
C LEU A 100 0.57 7.79 -6.15
N GLU A 101 0.24 8.40 -5.02
CA GLU A 101 0.37 9.85 -4.81
C GLU A 101 1.83 10.30 -4.94
N LYS A 102 2.77 9.52 -4.40
CA LYS A 102 4.20 9.86 -4.42
C LYS A 102 4.88 9.64 -5.77
N LEU A 103 4.51 8.59 -6.48
CA LEU A 103 5.19 8.14 -7.70
C LEU A 103 4.46 8.61 -8.97
N ALA A 104 3.18 9.02 -8.85
CA ALA A 104 2.32 9.48 -9.93
C ALA A 104 2.08 8.46 -11.07
N GLU A 105 2.62 7.24 -10.96
CA GLU A 105 2.51 6.17 -11.95
C GLU A 105 2.05 4.86 -11.28
N PRO A 106 0.93 4.27 -11.73
CA PRO A 106 0.39 3.03 -11.15
C PRO A 106 1.37 1.85 -11.18
N GLN A 107 2.12 1.69 -12.28
CA GLN A 107 3.09 0.60 -12.41
C GLN A 107 4.24 0.73 -11.41
N LEU A 108 4.67 1.96 -11.11
CA LEU A 108 5.70 2.22 -10.10
C LEU A 108 5.15 1.98 -8.70
N ALA A 109 3.90 2.36 -8.43
CA ALA A 109 3.24 2.09 -7.15
C ALA A 109 3.08 0.58 -6.89
N GLU A 110 2.64 -0.18 -7.89
CA GLU A 110 2.58 -1.65 -7.81
C GLU A 110 3.96 -2.25 -7.57
N SER A 111 4.98 -1.83 -8.33
CA SER A 111 6.35 -2.30 -8.14
C SER A 111 6.89 -1.99 -6.74
N ALA A 112 6.57 -0.82 -6.19
CA ALA A 112 6.94 -0.46 -4.81
C ALA A 112 6.28 -1.39 -3.79
N LEU A 113 5.00 -1.74 -3.96
CA LEU A 113 4.31 -2.70 -3.10
C LEU A 113 4.91 -4.11 -3.21
N VAL A 114 5.25 -4.56 -4.42
CA VAL A 114 5.91 -5.86 -4.64
C VAL A 114 7.23 -5.92 -3.86
N HIS A 115 8.07 -4.88 -3.97
CA HIS A 115 9.33 -4.81 -3.24
C HIS A 115 9.11 -4.72 -1.72
N LEU A 116 8.10 -3.97 -1.27
CA LEU A 116 7.74 -3.89 0.14
C LEU A 116 7.36 -5.26 0.71
N VAL A 117 6.45 -5.98 0.05
CA VAL A 117 5.99 -7.31 0.47
C VAL A 117 7.14 -8.30 0.50
N ALA A 118 8.05 -8.26 -0.49
CA ALA A 118 9.25 -9.09 -0.50
C ALA A 118 10.13 -8.80 0.72
N ASN A 119 10.37 -7.53 1.05
CA ASN A 119 11.16 -7.12 2.22
C ASN A 119 10.51 -7.54 3.55
N VAL A 120 9.18 -7.44 3.67
CA VAL A 120 8.45 -7.90 4.87
C VAL A 120 8.72 -9.38 5.13
N ARG A 121 8.62 -10.21 4.08
CA ARG A 121 8.80 -11.67 4.17
C ARG A 121 10.22 -12.09 4.55
N VAL A 122 11.23 -11.27 4.29
CA VAL A 122 12.61 -11.53 4.77
C VAL A 122 12.69 -11.50 6.29
N TYR A 123 11.93 -10.61 6.94
CA TYR A 123 12.11 -10.30 8.36
C TYR A 123 10.94 -10.71 9.27
N ASP A 124 9.80 -11.13 8.72
CA ASP A 124 8.60 -11.44 9.49
C ASP A 124 8.78 -12.60 10.49
N ARG A 125 9.67 -13.55 10.21
CA ARG A 125 9.98 -14.66 11.13
C ARG A 125 10.87 -14.24 12.30
N VAL A 126 11.62 -13.16 12.15
CA VAL A 126 12.66 -12.74 13.12
C VAL A 126 12.33 -11.46 13.87
N SER A 127 11.39 -10.65 13.39
CA SER A 127 11.01 -9.38 14.01
C SER A 127 9.52 -9.36 14.32
N PRO A 128 9.10 -9.42 15.60
CA PRO A 128 7.69 -9.39 15.99
C PRO A 128 6.94 -8.15 15.46
N ARG A 129 7.64 -7.01 15.37
CA ARG A 129 7.08 -5.76 14.82
C ARG A 129 6.80 -5.88 13.31
N ILE A 130 7.73 -6.47 12.56
CA ILE A 130 7.55 -6.71 11.12
C ILE A 130 6.50 -7.80 10.89
N LYS A 131 6.44 -8.82 11.75
CA LYS A 131 5.38 -9.84 11.74
C LYS A 131 3.99 -9.25 11.96
N MET A 132 3.87 -8.27 12.85
CA MET A 132 2.61 -7.57 13.08
C MET A 132 2.20 -6.75 11.86
N PHE A 133 3.14 -6.03 11.26
CA PHE A 133 2.92 -5.31 10.00
C PHE A 133 2.49 -6.26 8.86
N SER A 134 3.18 -7.40 8.71
CA SER A 134 2.84 -8.48 7.78
C SER A 134 1.38 -8.94 7.90
N ARG A 135 0.85 -8.99 9.13
CA ARG A 135 -0.57 -9.33 9.37
C ARG A 135 -1.52 -8.23 8.93
N PHE A 136 -1.21 -6.96 9.22
CA PHE A 136 -2.03 -5.86 8.72
C PHE A 136 -1.99 -5.75 7.19
N LEU A 137 -0.93 -6.28 6.56
CA LEU A 137 -0.84 -6.46 5.12
C LEU A 137 -1.58 -7.69 4.58
N ASN A 138 -2.29 -8.45 5.43
CA ASN A 138 -2.95 -9.70 5.06
C ASN A 138 -1.99 -10.76 4.46
N LEU A 139 -0.71 -10.77 4.87
CA LEU A 139 0.29 -11.74 4.40
C LEU A 139 0.43 -12.96 5.33
N GLY A 140 -0.07 -12.87 6.56
CA GLY A 140 0.09 -13.90 7.58
C GLY A 140 -0.94 -15.02 7.47
N GLY A 141 -0.46 -16.24 7.18
CA GLY A 141 -1.22 -17.47 7.39
C GLY A 141 -1.19 -17.88 8.86
N GLN A 142 -2.36 -18.03 9.47
CA GLN A 142 -2.68 -18.39 10.86
C GLN A 142 -2.65 -17.25 11.90
N PRO A 143 -3.77 -17.05 12.64
CA PRO A 143 -3.84 -16.14 13.79
C PRO A 143 -2.85 -16.57 14.89
N TYR A 144 -2.48 -15.65 15.79
CA TYR A 144 -1.76 -16.09 17.00
C TYR A 144 -2.72 -16.98 17.81
N PRO A 145 -2.27 -18.11 18.37
CA PRO A 145 -3.02 -18.76 19.41
C PRO A 145 -3.27 -17.71 20.50
N LEU A 146 -4.54 -17.51 20.84
CA LEU A 146 -4.90 -16.82 22.06
C LEU A 146 -4.50 -17.79 23.18
N GLU A 147 -3.41 -17.48 23.88
CA GLU A 147 -3.10 -18.12 25.17
C GLU A 147 -4.06 -17.60 26.25
#